data_AF-A0A250FQK4-F1
#
_entry.id   AF-A0A250FQK4-F1
#
_cell.length_a   1.000
_cell.length_b   1.000
_cell.length_c   1.000
_cell.angle_alpha   90.00
_cell.angle_beta   90.00
_cell.angle_gamma   90.00
#
_symmetry.space_group_name_H-M   'P 1'
#
loop_
_entity.id
_entity.type
_entity.pdbx_description
1 polymer ?
#
loop_
_entity_poly.entity_id
_entity_poly.type
_entity_poly.pdbx_seq_one_letter_code
_entity_poly.pdbx_strand_id
1 'polypeptide(L)'
;MNYLKEIQTLKTELALPLQKAKTLLEQTAGDIPAAIALYHQENIASIMADTKCERWEAESVYERFHYDVEKAIKQIYSTSLTISVNGGRDKSERGMGYLISALDVNLNVVSKRSIFIPIEDFDKYLLEDFKSLFPLYQPQWDKVENYFNCTTSNVFDSTTCQKIIAQLLQHSFDDEKVKIFIEKVISYLEEKLSTCTYIEVYGNI
;
A
#
# COMPACT_ATOMS: atom_id res chain seq x y z
N MET A 1 15.66 -28.56 -26.67
CA MET A 1 16.06 -29.61 -25.69
C MET A 1 14.83 -30.41 -25.28
N ASN A 2 14.96 -31.69 -24.93
CA ASN A 2 13.81 -32.54 -24.58
C ASN A 2 13.77 -32.77 -23.06
N TYR A 3 12.97 -31.98 -22.34
CA TYR A 3 12.86 -31.98 -20.87
C TYR A 3 11.65 -32.78 -20.34
N LEU A 4 11.30 -33.90 -20.99
CA LEU A 4 10.05 -34.61 -20.70
C LEU A 4 9.90 -35.04 -19.22
N LYS A 5 10.99 -35.45 -18.56
CA LYS A 5 10.94 -35.87 -17.16
C LYS A 5 10.79 -34.67 -16.23
N GLU A 6 11.57 -33.63 -16.46
CA GLU A 6 11.59 -32.38 -15.70
C GLU A 6 10.24 -31.66 -15.81
N ILE A 7 9.62 -31.67 -17.00
CA ILE A 7 8.27 -31.15 -17.23
C ILE A 7 7.26 -31.86 -16.33
N GLN A 8 7.33 -33.20 -16.24
CA GLN A 8 6.39 -33.97 -15.43
C GLN A 8 6.58 -33.69 -13.92
N THR A 9 7.83 -33.53 -13.48
CA THR A 9 8.17 -33.11 -12.11
C THR A 9 7.55 -31.75 -11.79
N LEU A 10 7.85 -30.70 -12.58
CA LEU A 10 7.33 -29.35 -12.32
C LEU A 10 5.80 -29.27 -12.33
N LYS A 11 5.16 -29.96 -13.28
CA LYS A 11 3.68 -30.00 -13.34
C LYS A 11 3.08 -30.61 -12.08
N THR A 12 3.75 -31.60 -11.50
CA THR A 12 3.24 -32.29 -10.30
C THR A 12 3.48 -31.45 -9.05
N GLU A 13 4.66 -30.86 -8.91
CA GLU A 13 5.03 -30.06 -7.73
C GLU A 13 4.28 -28.73 -7.65
N LEU A 14 4.10 -28.04 -8.78
CA LEU A 14 3.54 -26.69 -8.83
C LEU A 14 2.13 -26.65 -9.44
N ALA A 15 1.55 -27.81 -9.77
CA ALA A 15 0.24 -27.94 -10.42
C ALA A 15 0.09 -27.09 -11.72
N LEU A 16 1.15 -27.00 -12.52
CA LEU A 16 1.23 -26.09 -13.67
C LEU A 16 0.67 -26.65 -14.98
N PRO A 17 0.15 -25.79 -15.87
CA PRO A 17 -0.08 -26.14 -17.28
C PRO A 17 1.23 -26.51 -17.99
N LEU A 18 1.13 -27.41 -18.98
CA LEU A 18 2.29 -27.92 -19.74
C LEU A 18 3.16 -26.81 -20.33
N GLN A 19 2.55 -25.78 -20.92
CA GLN A 19 3.30 -24.70 -21.58
C GLN A 19 4.08 -23.84 -20.59
N LYS A 20 3.54 -23.61 -19.39
CA LYS A 20 4.24 -22.85 -18.34
C LYS A 20 5.46 -23.62 -17.83
N ALA A 21 5.31 -24.93 -17.58
CA ALA A 21 6.42 -25.79 -17.19
C ALA A 21 7.54 -25.84 -18.25
N LYS A 22 7.19 -25.93 -19.54
CA LYS A 22 8.16 -25.88 -20.65
C LYS A 22 8.95 -24.55 -20.66
N THR A 23 8.24 -23.44 -20.58
CA THR A 23 8.85 -22.10 -20.64
C THR A 23 9.85 -21.90 -19.50
N LEU A 24 9.48 -22.29 -18.27
CA LEU A 24 10.37 -22.20 -17.11
C LEU A 24 11.65 -23.03 -17.31
N LEU A 25 11.53 -24.28 -17.79
CA LEU A 25 12.68 -25.15 -18.03
C LEU A 25 13.58 -24.66 -19.16
N GLU A 26 13.02 -24.07 -20.22
CA GLU A 26 13.80 -23.45 -21.28
C GLU A 26 14.63 -22.26 -20.76
N GLN A 27 14.04 -21.45 -19.87
CA GLN A 27 14.71 -20.30 -19.25
C GLN A 27 15.79 -20.70 -18.24
N THR A 28 15.67 -21.88 -17.62
CA THR A 28 16.62 -22.37 -16.61
C THR A 28 17.51 -23.51 -17.11
N ALA A 29 17.56 -23.73 -18.43
CA ALA A 29 18.34 -24.79 -19.07
C ALA A 29 18.03 -26.21 -18.53
N GLY A 30 16.83 -26.43 -18.01
CA GLY A 30 16.39 -27.71 -17.44
C GLY A 30 16.65 -27.88 -15.95
N ASP A 31 17.22 -26.87 -15.27
CA ASP A 31 17.42 -26.88 -13.83
C ASP A 31 16.06 -26.71 -13.11
N ILE A 32 15.64 -27.76 -12.40
CA ILE A 32 14.35 -27.82 -11.68
C ILE A 32 14.32 -26.86 -10.49
N PRO A 33 15.28 -26.88 -9.53
CA PRO A 33 15.36 -25.87 -8.48
C PRO A 33 15.30 -24.42 -8.99
N ALA A 34 16.05 -24.11 -10.05
CA ALA A 34 16.03 -22.79 -10.64
C ALA A 34 14.66 -22.44 -11.26
N ALA A 35 13.98 -23.40 -11.90
CA ALA A 35 12.65 -23.20 -12.48
C ALA A 35 11.59 -22.92 -11.40
N ILE A 36 11.66 -23.61 -10.25
CA ILE A 36 10.78 -23.39 -9.10
C ILE A 36 11.01 -21.99 -8.51
N ALA A 37 12.28 -21.61 -8.30
CA ALA A 37 12.63 -20.28 -7.80
C ALA A 37 12.13 -19.17 -8.73
N LEU A 38 12.31 -19.35 -10.05
CA LEU A 38 11.83 -18.41 -11.07
C LEU A 38 10.29 -18.29 -11.04
N TYR A 39 9.57 -19.42 -10.93
CA TYR A 39 8.11 -19.41 -10.82
C TYR A 39 7.62 -18.59 -9.62
N HIS A 40 8.19 -18.78 -8.44
CA HIS A 40 7.81 -17.99 -7.27
C HIS A 40 8.21 -16.52 -7.41
N GLN A 41 9.36 -16.22 -8.01
CA GLN A 41 9.78 -14.84 -8.28
C GLN A 41 8.82 -14.11 -9.24
N GLU A 42 8.36 -14.77 -10.29
CA GLU A 42 7.35 -14.22 -11.21
C GLU A 42 6.03 -13.95 -10.50
N ASN A 43 5.59 -14.87 -9.63
CA ASN A 43 4.36 -14.68 -8.86
C ASN A 43 4.47 -13.52 -7.86
N ILE A 44 5.59 -13.41 -7.13
CA ILE A 44 5.87 -12.26 -6.26
C ILE A 44 5.83 -10.96 -7.07
N ALA A 45 6.48 -10.93 -8.23
CA ALA A 45 6.45 -9.76 -9.10
C ALA A 45 5.03 -9.41 -9.58
N SER A 46 4.21 -10.41 -9.89
CA SER A 46 2.79 -10.21 -10.25
C SER A 46 1.98 -9.64 -9.09
N ILE A 47 2.18 -10.14 -7.86
CA ILE A 47 1.52 -9.64 -6.66
C ILE A 47 1.91 -8.18 -6.43
N MET A 48 3.21 -7.85 -6.48
CA MET A 48 3.70 -6.48 -6.34
C MET A 48 3.15 -5.55 -7.43
N ALA A 49 3.09 -6.01 -8.68
CA ALA A 49 2.60 -5.22 -9.80
C ALA A 49 1.11 -4.87 -9.65
N ASP A 50 0.29 -5.82 -9.18
CA ASP A 50 -1.15 -5.59 -8.96
C ASP A 50 -1.39 -4.72 -7.73
N THR A 51 -0.78 -5.07 -6.59
CA THR A 51 -1.09 -4.48 -5.29
C THR A 51 -0.26 -3.24 -4.94
N LYS A 52 0.81 -2.97 -5.69
CA LYS A 52 1.81 -1.93 -5.41
C LYS A 52 2.49 -2.05 -4.04
N CYS A 53 2.48 -3.24 -3.44
CA CYS A 53 3.17 -3.49 -2.17
C CYS A 53 4.69 -3.59 -2.34
N GLU A 54 5.40 -3.50 -1.22
CA GLU A 54 6.82 -3.81 -1.19
C GLU A 54 7.06 -5.33 -1.29
N ARG A 55 8.24 -5.71 -1.78
CA ARG A 55 8.59 -7.11 -2.04
C ARG A 55 8.43 -8.02 -0.83
N TRP A 56 8.86 -7.57 0.34
CA TRP A 56 8.79 -8.35 1.58
C TRP A 56 7.34 -8.64 1.98
N GLU A 57 6.41 -7.72 1.72
CA GLU A 57 4.98 -7.91 2.02
C GLU A 57 4.40 -8.94 1.06
N ALA A 58 4.71 -8.83 -0.24
CA ALA A 58 4.34 -9.84 -1.22
C ALA A 58 4.86 -11.23 -0.82
N GLU A 59 6.14 -11.35 -0.48
CA GLU A 59 6.77 -12.61 -0.03
C GLU A 59 6.07 -13.19 1.21
N SER A 60 5.93 -12.38 2.27
CA SER A 60 5.34 -12.83 3.54
C SER A 60 3.90 -13.31 3.38
N VAL A 61 3.06 -12.55 2.65
CA VAL A 61 1.65 -12.93 2.45
C VAL A 61 1.55 -14.12 1.48
N TYR A 62 2.35 -14.15 0.41
CA TYR A 62 2.36 -15.25 -0.55
C TYR A 62 2.71 -16.58 0.12
N GLU A 63 3.74 -16.61 0.97
CA GLU A 63 4.09 -17.79 1.78
C GLU A 63 2.98 -18.18 2.76
N ARG A 64 2.42 -17.19 3.48
CA ARG A 64 1.35 -17.42 4.46
C ARG A 64 0.10 -18.05 3.84
N PHE A 65 -0.20 -17.72 2.58
CA PHE A 65 -1.33 -18.28 1.84
C PHE A 65 -0.94 -19.47 0.95
N HIS A 66 0.13 -20.18 1.32
CA HIS A 66 0.56 -21.41 0.65
C HIS A 66 0.78 -21.24 -0.85
N TYR A 67 1.41 -20.11 -1.23
CA TYR A 67 1.74 -19.76 -2.60
C TYR A 67 0.51 -19.59 -3.54
N ASP A 68 -0.64 -19.21 -2.96
CA ASP A 68 -1.85 -18.82 -3.69
C ASP A 68 -1.84 -17.32 -4.00
N VAL A 69 -1.65 -16.97 -5.28
CA VAL A 69 -1.54 -15.58 -5.75
C VAL A 69 -2.83 -14.79 -5.50
N GLU A 70 -4.00 -15.37 -5.79
CA GLU A 70 -5.28 -14.66 -5.67
C GLU A 70 -5.61 -14.35 -4.20
N LYS A 71 -5.39 -15.32 -3.31
CA LYS A 71 -5.59 -15.10 -1.88
C LYS A 71 -4.59 -14.10 -1.32
N ALA A 72 -3.33 -14.14 -1.77
CA ALA A 72 -2.33 -13.17 -1.35
C ALA A 72 -2.71 -11.74 -1.74
N ILE A 73 -3.12 -11.53 -3.00
CA ILE A 73 -3.61 -10.24 -3.50
C ILE A 73 -4.82 -9.77 -2.70
N LYS A 74 -5.82 -10.64 -2.50
CA LYS A 74 -7.02 -10.32 -1.72
C LYS A 74 -6.68 -9.92 -0.29
N GLN A 75 -5.73 -10.62 0.35
CA GLN A 75 -5.31 -10.29 1.71
C GLN A 75 -4.62 -8.92 1.76
N ILE A 76 -3.70 -8.63 0.83
CA ILE A 76 -2.98 -7.36 0.81
C ILE A 76 -3.95 -6.19 0.66
N TYR A 77 -4.95 -6.28 -0.22
CA TYR A 77 -5.97 -5.23 -0.35
C TYR A 77 -6.89 -5.12 0.87
N SER A 78 -7.08 -6.19 1.64
CA SER A 78 -7.88 -6.14 2.87
C SER A 78 -7.18 -5.46 4.05
N THR A 79 -5.93 -5.02 3.86
CA THR A 79 -5.10 -4.38 4.88
C THR A 79 -4.54 -3.06 4.36
N SER A 80 -4.39 -2.06 5.22
CA SER A 80 -3.74 -0.81 4.86
C SER A 80 -2.24 -1.00 4.65
N LEU A 81 -1.65 -0.12 3.85
CA LEU A 81 -0.21 -0.02 3.69
C LEU A 81 0.37 0.85 4.82
N THR A 82 1.21 0.28 5.66
CA THR A 82 1.89 1.06 6.71
C THR A 82 3.01 1.89 6.09
N ILE A 83 2.93 3.22 6.24
CA ILE A 83 3.97 4.17 5.85
C ILE A 83 4.57 4.76 7.13
N SER A 84 5.87 4.59 7.33
CA SER A 84 6.59 5.00 8.55
C SER A 84 8.04 5.36 8.22
N VAL A 85 8.61 6.34 8.93
CA VAL A 85 10.00 6.79 8.73
C VAL A 85 11.00 5.67 8.96
N ASN A 86 10.77 4.84 9.99
CA ASN A 86 11.69 3.76 10.34
C ASN A 86 11.38 2.43 9.62
N GLY A 87 10.44 2.43 8.68
CA GLY A 87 10.03 1.22 7.96
C GLY A 87 9.56 0.11 8.91
N GLY A 88 8.95 0.48 10.04
CA GLY A 88 8.55 -0.43 11.09
C GLY A 88 7.60 -1.51 10.57
N ARG A 89 8.15 -2.71 10.36
CA ARG A 89 7.52 -3.87 9.71
C ARG A 89 6.31 -4.45 10.46
N ASP A 90 6.02 -3.93 11.66
CA ASP A 90 5.16 -4.58 12.66
C ASP A 90 4.15 -3.63 13.33
N LYS A 91 3.93 -2.43 12.78
CA LYS A 91 2.89 -1.54 13.31
C LYS A 91 1.57 -1.85 12.62
N SER A 92 0.84 -2.79 13.22
CA SER A 92 -0.51 -3.15 12.79
C SER A 92 -1.43 -1.93 12.84
N GLU A 93 -2.48 -1.90 12.01
CA GLU A 93 -3.57 -0.90 12.05
C GLU A 93 -4.28 -0.82 13.41
N ARG A 94 -4.06 -1.78 14.31
CA ARG A 94 -4.55 -1.77 15.70
C ARG A 94 -3.73 -0.88 16.63
N GLY A 95 -2.60 -0.35 16.16
CA GLY A 95 -1.79 0.62 16.90
C GLY A 95 -2.38 2.02 16.85
N MET A 96 -1.89 2.91 17.72
CA MET A 96 -2.25 4.32 17.67
C MET A 96 -1.68 4.98 16.41
N GLY A 97 -2.51 5.71 15.68
CA GLY A 97 -2.10 6.37 14.45
C GLY A 97 -3.28 6.83 13.60
N TYR A 98 -3.02 7.02 12.32
CA TYR A 98 -3.97 7.61 11.39
C TYR A 98 -4.15 6.72 10.16
N LEU A 99 -5.41 6.43 9.85
CA LEU A 99 -5.80 5.80 8.59
C LEU A 99 -6.13 6.88 7.58
N ILE A 100 -5.51 6.81 6.41
CA ILE A 100 -5.79 7.72 5.30
C ILE A 100 -6.43 6.93 4.16
N SER A 101 -7.65 7.34 3.80
CA SER A 101 -8.52 6.63 2.86
C SER A 101 -9.04 7.58 1.78
N ALA A 102 -9.25 7.06 0.58
CA ALA A 102 -9.86 7.82 -0.51
C ALA A 102 -11.38 7.56 -0.56
N LEU A 103 -12.18 8.63 -0.56
CA LEU A 103 -13.64 8.59 -0.49
C LEU A 103 -14.33 9.14 -1.75
N ASP A 104 -15.49 8.59 -2.10
CA ASP A 104 -16.40 9.18 -3.10
C ASP A 104 -17.24 10.34 -2.53
N VAL A 105 -18.13 10.89 -3.35
CA VAL A 105 -19.05 11.99 -2.95
C VAL A 105 -20.02 11.59 -1.83
N ASN A 106 -20.29 10.30 -1.67
CA ASN A 106 -21.17 9.74 -0.65
C ASN A 106 -20.38 9.27 0.59
N LEU A 107 -19.09 9.59 0.67
CA LEU A 107 -18.17 9.21 1.75
C LEU A 107 -17.91 7.69 1.84
N ASN A 108 -18.08 6.94 0.75
CA ASN A 108 -17.68 5.54 0.69
C ASN A 108 -16.21 5.41 0.28
N VAL A 109 -15.49 4.46 0.88
CA VAL A 109 -14.10 4.15 0.49
C VAL A 109 -14.07 3.60 -0.94
N VAL A 110 -13.30 4.25 -1.81
CA VAL A 110 -13.13 3.86 -3.22
C VAL A 110 -11.76 3.28 -3.54
N SER A 111 -10.76 3.50 -2.68
CA SER A 111 -9.44 2.91 -2.85
C SER A 111 -9.46 1.45 -2.46
N LYS A 112 -8.84 0.59 -3.29
CA LYS A 112 -8.57 -0.82 -2.93
C LYS A 112 -7.70 -0.97 -1.68
N ARG A 113 -6.98 0.09 -1.27
CA ARG A 113 -6.07 0.09 -0.13
C ARG A 113 -5.93 1.48 0.47
N SER A 114 -6.11 1.58 1.79
CA SER A 114 -5.80 2.75 2.60
C SER A 114 -4.33 2.72 3.03
N ILE A 115 -3.81 3.81 3.57
CA ILE A 115 -2.51 3.81 4.26
C ILE A 115 -2.70 4.02 5.76
N PHE A 116 -1.81 3.42 6.55
CA PHE A 116 -1.73 3.64 7.99
C PHE A 116 -0.42 4.34 8.31
N ILE A 117 -0.49 5.44 9.06
CA ILE A 117 0.68 6.17 9.54
C ILE A 117 0.69 6.12 11.07
N PRO A 118 1.75 5.57 11.70
CA PRO A 118 1.88 5.57 13.16
C PRO A 118 1.83 6.99 13.74
N ILE A 119 1.25 7.13 14.94
CA ILE A 119 1.06 8.43 15.60
C ILE A 119 2.38 9.23 15.70
N GLU A 120 3.48 8.57 16.04
CA GLU A 120 4.78 9.22 16.21
C GLU A 120 5.37 9.81 14.91
N ASP A 121 4.97 9.26 13.76
CA ASP A 121 5.40 9.74 12.46
C ASP A 121 4.40 10.81 11.95
N PHE A 122 3.10 10.58 12.12
CA PHE A 122 2.07 11.55 11.70
C PHE A 122 2.16 12.85 12.49
N ASP A 123 2.17 12.77 13.83
CA ASP A 123 2.20 13.93 14.73
C ASP A 123 3.44 14.78 14.51
N LYS A 124 4.58 14.12 14.23
CA LYS A 124 5.85 14.82 14.08
C LYS A 124 6.01 15.48 12.72
N TYR A 125 5.56 14.85 11.64
CA TYR A 125 5.93 15.26 10.29
C TYR A 125 4.77 15.74 9.42
N LEU A 126 3.51 15.50 9.81
CA LEU A 126 2.33 15.79 8.99
C LEU A 126 1.28 16.65 9.72
N LEU A 127 1.11 16.44 11.03
CA LEU A 127 -0.05 16.96 11.77
C LEU A 127 -0.24 18.48 11.67
N GLU A 128 0.84 19.26 11.69
CA GLU A 128 0.74 20.72 11.61
C GLU A 128 0.25 21.20 10.24
N ASP A 129 0.64 20.54 9.14
CA ASP A 129 0.14 20.85 7.80
C ASP A 129 -1.37 20.61 7.72
N PHE A 130 -1.85 19.47 8.24
CA PHE A 130 -3.27 19.14 8.29
C PHE A 130 -4.07 20.09 9.19
N LYS A 131 -3.55 20.44 10.38
CA LYS A 131 -4.19 21.39 11.31
C LYS A 131 -4.31 22.78 10.72
N SER A 132 -3.30 23.23 9.96
CA SER A 132 -3.23 24.59 9.42
C SER A 132 -4.39 24.96 8.49
N LEU A 133 -5.10 23.95 7.97
CA LEU A 133 -6.22 24.15 7.05
C LEU A 133 -7.56 24.41 7.74
N PHE A 134 -7.64 24.25 9.06
CA PHE A 134 -8.87 24.54 9.81
C PHE A 134 -9.00 26.05 10.05
N PRO A 135 -10.23 26.61 10.06
CA PRO A 135 -11.52 25.91 10.04
C PRO A 135 -11.89 25.33 8.67
N LEU A 136 -12.53 24.15 8.67
CA LEU A 136 -12.87 23.39 7.46
C LEU A 136 -14.29 22.84 7.52
N TYR A 137 -15.03 22.92 6.42
CA TYR A 137 -16.33 22.28 6.28
C TYR A 137 -16.19 20.76 6.22
N GLN A 138 -16.96 20.04 7.04
CA GLN A 138 -16.93 18.58 7.16
C GLN A 138 -18.25 17.98 6.66
N PRO A 139 -18.26 17.35 5.48
CA PRO A 139 -19.49 16.89 4.82
C PRO A 139 -20.27 15.84 5.62
N GLN A 140 -19.58 15.05 6.45
CA GLN A 140 -20.21 14.03 7.30
C GLN A 140 -21.10 14.58 8.42
N TRP A 141 -20.90 15.84 8.81
CA TRP A 141 -21.67 16.49 9.87
C TRP A 141 -22.42 17.75 9.40
N ASP A 142 -22.27 18.12 8.13
CA ASP A 142 -22.84 19.34 7.55
C ASP A 142 -22.55 20.60 8.37
N LYS A 143 -21.29 20.74 8.81
CA LYS A 143 -20.83 21.90 9.60
C LYS A 143 -19.36 22.22 9.37
N VAL A 144 -18.99 23.45 9.71
CA VAL A 144 -17.59 23.88 9.79
C VAL A 144 -17.01 23.47 11.14
N GLU A 145 -15.94 22.69 11.11
CA GLU A 145 -15.14 22.37 12.29
C GLU A 145 -13.96 23.33 12.40
N ASN A 146 -13.59 23.70 13.62
CA ASN A 146 -12.53 24.68 13.87
C ASN A 146 -11.16 24.04 14.15
N TYR A 147 -11.11 22.72 14.30
CA TYR A 147 -9.89 22.01 14.67
C TYR A 147 -9.87 20.61 14.07
N PHE A 148 -8.66 20.13 13.81
CA PHE A 148 -8.39 18.75 13.44
C PHE A 148 -8.70 17.82 14.63
N ASN A 149 -9.50 16.78 14.40
CA ASN A 149 -9.90 15.84 15.44
C ASN A 149 -9.09 14.54 15.33
N CYS A 150 -8.26 14.27 16.33
CA CYS A 150 -7.34 13.15 16.32
C CYS A 150 -7.97 11.80 16.72
N THR A 151 -9.27 11.74 17.03
CA THR A 151 -9.98 10.50 17.44
C THR A 151 -11.15 10.15 16.50
N THR A 152 -11.25 10.81 15.35
CA THR A 152 -12.32 10.55 14.37
C THR A 152 -11.91 11.00 12.97
N SER A 153 -12.84 10.95 12.02
CA SER A 153 -12.65 11.31 10.62
C SER A 153 -12.45 12.82 10.43
N ASN A 154 -11.45 13.20 9.64
CA ASN A 154 -11.28 14.53 9.09
C ASN A 154 -11.27 14.42 7.57
N VAL A 155 -12.15 15.12 6.89
CA VAL A 155 -12.32 15.01 5.44
C VAL A 155 -11.76 16.24 4.75
N PHE A 156 -10.95 16.00 3.72
CA PHE A 156 -10.26 16.99 2.92
C PHE A 156 -10.67 16.81 1.46
N ASP A 157 -11.18 17.88 0.85
CA ASP A 157 -11.46 17.90 -0.58
C ASP A 157 -10.17 17.98 -1.42
N SER A 158 -10.31 17.91 -2.75
CA SER A 158 -9.16 17.97 -3.66
C SER A 158 -8.32 19.25 -3.48
N THR A 159 -8.98 20.39 -3.28
CA THR A 159 -8.32 21.70 -3.12
C THR A 159 -7.47 21.75 -1.83
N THR A 160 -8.00 21.23 -0.74
CA THR A 160 -7.31 21.19 0.56
C THR A 160 -6.16 20.19 0.54
N CYS A 161 -6.33 19.02 -0.07
CA CYS A 161 -5.23 18.07 -0.26
C CYS A 161 -4.08 18.66 -1.09
N GLN A 162 -4.38 19.42 -2.15
CA GLN A 162 -3.35 20.11 -2.93
C GLN A 162 -2.56 21.12 -2.10
N LYS A 163 -3.21 21.79 -1.13
CA LYS A 163 -2.52 22.69 -0.19
C LYS A 163 -1.58 21.91 0.74
N ILE A 164 -2.04 20.79 1.30
CA ILE A 164 -1.19 19.90 2.12
C ILE A 164 0.03 19.46 1.33
N ILE A 165 -0.14 18.95 0.11
CA ILE A 165 0.98 18.53 -0.75
C ILE A 165 1.95 19.69 -0.99
N ALA A 166 1.44 20.88 -1.31
CA ALA A 166 2.28 22.06 -1.52
C ALA A 166 3.05 22.48 -0.27
N GLN A 167 2.47 22.36 0.93
CA GLN A 167 3.14 22.62 2.21
C GLN A 167 4.25 21.59 2.46
N LEU A 168 3.95 20.30 2.31
CA LEU A 168 4.92 19.22 2.49
C LEU A 168 6.12 19.34 1.55
N LEU A 169 5.91 19.78 0.30
CA LEU A 169 6.99 20.02 -0.67
C LEU A 169 7.87 21.23 -0.33
N GLN A 170 7.39 22.16 0.49
CA GLN A 170 8.17 23.32 0.94
C GLN A 170 9.06 23.00 2.14
N HIS A 171 8.82 21.90 2.84
CA HIS A 171 9.60 21.49 3.98
C HIS A 171 10.98 20.95 3.56
N SER A 172 12.03 21.41 4.23
CA SER A 172 13.38 20.85 4.10
C SER A 172 13.62 19.83 5.20
N PHE A 173 13.81 18.57 4.84
CA PHE A 173 14.18 17.50 5.77
C PHE A 173 15.63 17.08 5.55
N ASP A 174 16.44 17.03 6.61
CA ASP A 174 17.84 16.59 6.51
C ASP A 174 17.97 15.06 6.47
N ASP A 175 17.10 14.36 7.18
CA ASP A 175 17.10 12.89 7.26
C ASP A 175 16.47 12.29 6.00
N GLU A 176 17.26 11.47 5.29
CA GLU A 176 16.85 10.80 4.06
C GLU A 176 15.64 9.86 4.26
N LYS A 177 15.53 9.21 5.43
CA LYS A 177 14.37 8.36 5.73
C LYS A 177 13.09 9.18 5.85
N VAL A 178 13.19 10.39 6.39
CA VAL A 178 12.05 11.31 6.50
C VAL A 178 11.64 11.80 5.11
N LYS A 179 12.59 12.13 4.23
CA LYS A 179 12.26 12.49 2.84
C LYS A 179 11.51 11.37 2.13
N ILE A 180 12.02 10.14 2.18
CA ILE A 180 11.37 8.97 1.57
C ILE A 180 9.96 8.76 2.14
N PHE A 181 9.79 8.94 3.45
CA PHE A 181 8.47 8.87 4.10
C PHE A 181 7.50 9.93 3.53
N ILE A 182 7.93 11.20 3.45
CA ILE A 182 7.10 12.29 2.93
C ILE A 182 6.78 12.07 1.45
N GLU A 183 7.74 11.66 0.64
CA GLU A 183 7.53 11.31 -0.78
C GLU A 183 6.49 10.21 -0.95
N LYS A 184 6.52 9.16 -0.11
CA LYS A 184 5.51 8.10 -0.12
C LYS A 184 4.12 8.62 0.23
N VAL A 185 3.99 9.52 1.20
CA VAL A 185 2.71 10.13 1.58
C VAL A 185 2.18 11.03 0.46
N ILE A 186 3.03 11.89 -0.12
CA ILE A 186 2.66 12.76 -1.25
C ILE A 186 2.21 11.90 -2.44
N SER A 187 3.01 10.90 -2.81
CA SER A 187 2.69 10.00 -3.94
C SER A 187 1.34 9.32 -3.74
N TYR A 188 1.03 8.88 -2.52
CA TYR A 188 -0.28 8.31 -2.21
C TYR A 188 -1.41 9.34 -2.40
N LEU A 189 -1.27 10.55 -1.85
CA LEU A 189 -2.27 11.61 -1.98
C LEU A 189 -2.50 11.97 -3.46
N GLU A 190 -1.43 12.20 -4.22
CA GLU A 190 -1.49 12.53 -5.65
C GLU A 190 -2.18 11.43 -6.48
N GLU A 191 -1.84 10.17 -6.23
CA GLU A 191 -2.47 9.03 -6.90
C GLU A 191 -3.99 9.02 -6.64
N LYS A 192 -4.40 9.18 -5.37
CA LYS A 192 -5.81 9.08 -4.99
C LYS A 192 -6.64 10.26 -5.46
N LEU A 193 -6.08 11.47 -5.47
CA LEU A 193 -6.77 12.68 -5.92
C LEU A 193 -7.27 12.62 -7.37
N SER A 194 -6.70 11.74 -8.20
CA SER A 194 -7.19 11.51 -9.57
C SER A 194 -8.51 10.73 -9.65
N THR A 195 -8.92 10.07 -8.56
CA THR A 195 -10.04 9.11 -8.55
C THR A 195 -11.05 9.30 -7.41
N CYS A 196 -10.72 10.10 -6.39
CA CYS A 196 -11.59 10.34 -5.24
C CYS A 196 -12.14 11.76 -5.20
N THR A 197 -13.25 11.94 -4.46
CA THR A 197 -13.79 13.27 -4.15
C THR A 197 -13.10 13.86 -2.92
N TYR A 198 -12.84 13.00 -1.92
CA TYR A 198 -12.22 13.41 -0.67
C TYR A 198 -11.13 12.44 -0.24
N ILE A 199 -10.19 12.95 0.56
CA ILE A 199 -9.31 12.16 1.40
C ILE A 199 -9.82 12.26 2.83
N GLU A 200 -10.01 11.12 3.48
CA GLU A 200 -10.27 11.03 4.90
C GLU A 200 -8.96 10.75 5.64
N VAL A 201 -8.74 11.46 6.74
CA VAL A 201 -7.76 11.14 7.78
C VAL A 201 -8.51 10.79 9.05
N TYR A 202 -8.61 9.50 9.33
CA TYR A 202 -9.25 8.97 10.54
C TYR A 202 -8.21 8.74 11.63
N GLY A 203 -8.36 9.44 12.76
CA GLY A 203 -7.52 9.24 13.92
C GLY A 203 -7.97 8.06 14.78
N ASN A 204 -7.07 7.11 15.02
CA ASN A 204 -7.23 5.97 15.91
C ASN A 204 -6.26 6.11 17.09
N ILE A 205 -6.58 6.98 18.06
CA ILE A 205 -5.73 7.32 19.21
C ILE A 205 -6.44 6.95 20.52
#